data_AF-A0A6B2G4L7-F1
#
_entry.id   AF-A0A6B2G4L7-F1
#
_cell.length_a   1.000
_cell.length_b   1.000
_cell.length_c   1.000
_cell.angle_alpha   90.00
_cell.angle_beta   90.00
_cell.angle_gamma   90.00
#
_symmetry.space_group_name_H-M   'P 1'
#
loop_
_entity.id
_entity.type
_entity.pdbx_description
1 polymer ?
#
loop_
_entity_poly.entity_id
_entity_poly.type
_entity_poly.pdbx_seq_one_letter_code
_entity_poly.pdbx_strand_id
1 'polypeptide(L)'
;AVAEPKIGNALRDKLSIECITSPLVQEIMRGIREHVTALIPELDQTQLKTMSLGLAHSVSRYKLKFNPDRIDTMIIQGINLLDDIDKEVNNYVMRCREWYGWHFPELGKLIADNLTYVKIIKLIKLKTEASDLDLSSLVSTTLEAEVKASATVSMGSDITEEDINKILTLCDQILH
;
A
#
# COMPACT_ATOMS: atom_id res chain seq x y z
N ALA A 1 -10.73 42.63 -30.23
CA ALA A 1 -11.34 43.06 -28.95
C ALA A 1 -11.03 42.00 -27.90
N VAL A 2 -10.50 42.37 -26.74
CA VAL A 2 -10.03 41.41 -25.72
C VAL A 2 -10.69 41.74 -24.38
N ALA A 3 -11.07 40.71 -23.60
CA ALA A 3 -11.74 40.89 -22.32
C ALA A 3 -10.79 41.37 -21.20
N GLU A 4 -9.52 40.95 -21.24
CA GLU A 4 -8.50 41.32 -20.25
C GLU A 4 -7.45 42.28 -20.83
N PRO A 5 -7.15 43.40 -20.13
CA PRO A 5 -6.18 44.38 -20.61
C PRO A 5 -4.75 43.85 -20.61
N LYS A 6 -4.39 42.96 -19.67
CA LYS A 6 -3.05 42.35 -19.60
C LYS A 6 -2.75 41.47 -20.82
N ILE A 7 -3.74 40.69 -21.25
CA ILE A 7 -3.64 39.86 -22.46
C ILE A 7 -3.61 40.76 -23.71
N GLY A 8 -4.43 41.82 -23.74
CA GLY A 8 -4.41 42.81 -24.83
C GLY A 8 -3.04 43.46 -25.03
N ASN A 9 -2.38 43.86 -23.94
CA ASN A 9 -1.01 44.41 -23.99
C ASN A 9 0.01 43.37 -24.46
N ALA A 10 -0.05 42.15 -23.93
CA ALA A 10 0.84 41.07 -24.35
C ALA A 10 0.69 40.69 -25.84
N LEU A 11 -0.51 40.79 -26.39
CA LEU A 11 -0.78 40.56 -27.81
C LEU A 11 -0.27 41.70 -28.69
N ARG A 12 -0.42 42.95 -28.24
CA ARG A 12 0.17 44.11 -28.92
C ARG A 12 1.68 44.00 -29.02
N ASP A 13 2.33 43.61 -27.92
CA ASP A 13 3.79 43.53 -27.84
C ASP A 13 4.35 42.36 -28.67
N LYS A 14 3.64 41.23 -28.78
CA LYS A 14 4.10 40.04 -29.52
C LYS A 14 3.67 39.96 -30.97
N LEU A 15 2.49 40.46 -31.31
CA LEU A 15 1.87 40.30 -32.65
C LEU A 15 1.62 41.64 -33.35
N SER A 16 1.93 42.78 -32.71
CA SER A 16 1.72 44.13 -33.26
C SER A 16 0.26 44.41 -33.69
N ILE A 17 -0.71 43.74 -33.08
CA ILE A 17 -2.14 43.94 -33.33
C ILE A 17 -2.71 44.86 -32.24
N GLU A 18 -3.34 45.96 -32.63
CA GLU A 18 -4.02 46.87 -31.70
C GLU A 18 -5.29 46.23 -31.14
N CYS A 19 -5.27 45.92 -29.85
CA CYS A 19 -6.39 45.30 -29.15
C CYS A 19 -7.18 46.35 -28.36
N ILE A 20 -8.47 46.51 -28.69
CA ILE A 20 -9.39 47.38 -27.95
C ILE A 20 -10.00 46.61 -26.78
N THR A 21 -9.90 47.18 -25.58
CA THR A 21 -10.56 46.71 -24.35
C THR A 21 -11.47 47.84 -23.86
N SER A 22 -12.79 47.64 -23.96
CA SER A 22 -13.81 48.65 -23.59
C SER A 22 -14.92 47.98 -22.78
N PRO A 23 -15.66 48.70 -21.91
CA PRO A 23 -16.84 48.19 -21.22
C PRO A 23 -17.86 47.56 -22.18
N LEU A 24 -17.99 48.10 -23.41
CA LEU A 24 -18.85 47.53 -24.45
C LEU A 24 -18.39 46.11 -24.86
N VAL A 25 -17.09 45.86 -24.93
CA VAL A 25 -16.51 44.55 -25.24
C VAL A 25 -16.82 43.54 -24.14
N GLN A 26 -16.89 43.98 -22.88
CA GLN A 26 -17.25 43.10 -21.76
C GLN A 26 -18.72 42.66 -21.83
N GLU A 27 -19.63 43.55 -22.21
CA GLU A 27 -21.04 43.22 -22.43
C GLU A 27 -21.21 42.25 -23.61
N ILE A 28 -20.47 42.46 -24.70
CA ILE A 28 -20.43 41.52 -25.84
C ILE A 28 -19.91 40.14 -25.39
N MET A 29 -18.82 40.08 -24.63
CA MET A 29 -18.27 38.83 -24.10
C MET A 29 -19.19 38.16 -23.06
N ARG A 30 -20.08 38.91 -22.41
CA ARG A 30 -21.15 38.34 -21.57
C ARG A 30 -22.22 37.67 -22.43
N GLY A 31 -22.71 38.35 -23.46
CA GLY A 31 -23.70 37.79 -24.38
C GLY A 31 -23.20 36.54 -25.11
N ILE A 32 -21.93 36.53 -25.52
CA ILE A 32 -21.31 35.33 -26.11
C ILE A 32 -21.28 34.18 -25.09
N ARG A 33 -20.91 34.45 -23.83
CA ARG A 33 -20.85 33.42 -22.77
C ARG A 33 -22.22 32.82 -22.43
N GLU A 34 -23.26 33.64 -22.46
CA GLU A 34 -24.64 33.20 -22.20
C GLU A 34 -25.18 32.29 -23.30
N HIS A 35 -24.77 32.54 -24.56
CA HIS A 35 -25.22 31.77 -25.72
C HIS A 35 -24.18 30.79 -26.29
N VAL A 36 -23.12 30.42 -25.53
CA VAL A 36 -22.05 29.50 -26.01
C VAL A 36 -22.62 28.18 -26.49
N THR A 37 -23.63 27.66 -25.81
CA THR A 37 -24.27 26.38 -26.15
C THR A 37 -25.06 26.43 -27.46
N ALA A 38 -25.50 27.63 -27.87
CA ALA A 38 -26.12 27.85 -29.17
C ALA A 38 -25.08 28.08 -30.28
N LEU A 39 -23.92 28.64 -29.93
CA LEU A 39 -22.81 28.91 -30.86
C LEU A 39 -22.03 27.64 -31.23
N ILE A 40 -21.94 26.68 -30.30
CA ILE A 40 -21.25 25.41 -30.48
C ILE A 40 -22.24 24.27 -30.19
N PRO A 41 -22.99 23.78 -31.20
CA PRO A 41 -24.03 22.78 -31.01
C PRO A 41 -23.51 21.40 -30.58
N GLU A 42 -22.21 21.14 -30.77
CA GLU A 42 -21.54 19.92 -30.30
C GLU A 42 -21.25 19.92 -28.79
N LEU A 43 -21.43 21.07 -28.13
CA LEU A 43 -21.02 21.27 -26.75
C LEU A 43 -22.25 21.36 -25.83
N ASP A 44 -22.59 20.22 -25.21
CA ASP A 44 -23.68 20.17 -24.24
C ASP A 44 -23.33 20.90 -22.93
N GLN A 45 -24.34 21.47 -22.27
CA GLN A 45 -24.18 22.14 -20.97
C GLN A 45 -23.56 21.21 -19.91
N THR A 46 -23.85 19.92 -19.97
CA THR A 46 -23.30 18.93 -19.03
C THR A 46 -21.81 18.71 -19.25
N GLN A 47 -21.38 18.67 -20.51
CA GLN A 47 -19.97 18.51 -20.88
C GLN A 47 -19.16 19.76 -20.49
N LEU A 48 -19.70 20.96 -20.70
CA LEU A 48 -19.09 22.22 -20.26
C LEU A 48 -18.88 22.27 -18.75
N LYS A 49 -19.88 21.87 -17.96
CA LYS A 49 -19.77 21.83 -16.49
C LYS A 49 -18.70 20.84 -16.05
N THR A 50 -18.69 19.64 -16.63
CA THR A 50 -17.68 18.60 -16.32
C THR A 50 -16.27 19.07 -16.67
N MET A 51 -16.08 19.68 -17.84
CA MET A 51 -14.79 20.22 -18.26
C MET A 51 -14.34 21.38 -17.38
N SER A 52 -15.23 22.31 -17.05
CA SER A 52 -14.95 23.43 -16.14
C SER A 52 -14.58 22.94 -14.75
N LEU A 53 -15.26 21.90 -14.24
CA LEU A 53 -14.93 21.28 -12.95
C LEU A 53 -13.55 20.62 -12.98
N GLY A 54 -13.24 19.88 -14.04
CA GLY A 54 -11.92 19.26 -14.24
C GLY A 54 -10.79 20.29 -14.27
N LEU A 55 -10.99 21.40 -14.98
CA LEU A 55 -10.04 22.51 -15.03
C LEU A 55 -9.92 23.23 -13.68
N ALA A 56 -11.03 23.46 -12.98
CA ALA A 56 -11.02 24.05 -11.64
C ALA A 56 -10.24 23.17 -10.66
N HIS A 57 -10.43 21.85 -10.72
CA HIS A 57 -9.66 20.90 -9.93
C HIS A 57 -8.17 20.91 -10.31
N SER A 58 -7.81 20.93 -11.59
CA SER A 58 -6.40 20.92 -12.00
C SER A 58 -5.68 22.20 -11.60
N VAL A 59 -6.32 23.36 -11.75
CA VAL A 59 -5.77 24.67 -11.33
C VAL A 59 -5.66 24.74 -9.81
N SER A 60 -6.69 24.30 -9.09
CA SER A 60 -6.68 24.24 -7.63
C SER A 60 -5.57 23.33 -7.13
N ARG A 61 -5.45 22.10 -7.66
CA ARG A 61 -4.35 21.18 -7.34
C ARG A 61 -3.00 21.80 -7.67
N TYR A 62 -2.83 22.46 -8.83
CA TYR A 62 -1.56 23.10 -9.18
C TYR A 62 -1.15 24.19 -8.19
N LYS A 63 -2.10 25.03 -7.76
CA LYS A 63 -1.85 26.05 -6.72
C LYS A 63 -1.61 25.44 -5.34
N LEU A 64 -2.27 24.32 -5.03
CA LEU A 64 -2.20 23.61 -3.76
C LEU A 64 -1.12 22.51 -3.73
N LYS A 65 -0.34 22.31 -4.81
CA LYS A 65 0.70 21.26 -4.92
C LYS A 65 1.82 21.42 -3.87
N PHE A 66 1.88 22.55 -3.18
CA PHE A 66 2.73 22.80 -2.02
C PHE A 66 1.91 22.95 -0.73
N ASN A 67 0.95 22.04 -0.48
CA ASN A 67 0.37 21.94 0.86
C ASN A 67 1.10 20.82 1.64
N PRO A 68 2.03 21.16 2.57
CA PRO A 68 2.74 20.19 3.39
C PRO A 68 1.82 19.31 4.25
N ASP A 69 0.62 19.79 4.61
CA ASP A 69 -0.33 19.07 5.48
C ASP A 69 -0.79 17.72 4.91
N ARG A 70 -0.81 17.57 3.57
CA ARG A 70 -1.17 16.30 2.91
C ARG A 70 -0.07 15.24 3.03
N ILE A 71 1.19 15.63 3.10
CA ILE A 71 2.32 14.70 3.24
C ILE A 71 2.30 14.13 4.66
N ASP A 72 2.03 14.97 5.67
CA ASP A 72 1.98 14.56 7.07
C ASP A 72 0.89 13.51 7.33
N THR A 73 -0.26 13.64 6.65
CA THR A 73 -1.33 12.64 6.73
C THR A 73 -0.87 11.27 6.23
N MET A 74 -0.11 11.21 5.12
CA MET A 74 0.40 9.95 4.58
C MET A 74 1.47 9.33 5.48
N ILE A 75 2.29 10.16 6.15
CA ILE A 75 3.31 9.69 7.10
C ILE A 75 2.62 9.05 8.32
N ILE A 76 1.60 9.70 8.88
CA ILE A 76 0.82 9.15 10.01
C ILE A 76 0.17 7.83 9.62
N GLN A 77 -0.42 7.74 8.42
CA GLN A 77 -0.98 6.49 7.91
C GLN A 77 0.06 5.40 7.75
N GLY A 78 1.27 5.72 7.27
CA GLY A 78 2.37 4.78 7.15
C GLY A 78 2.85 4.22 8.50
N ILE A 79 2.95 5.07 9.53
CA ILE A 79 3.33 4.64 10.89
C ILE A 79 2.26 3.72 11.48
N ASN A 80 0.97 4.10 11.37
CA ASN A 80 -0.12 3.25 11.86
C ASN A 80 -0.15 1.89 11.15
N LEU A 81 0.09 1.87 9.84
CA LEU A 81 0.16 0.62 9.08
C LEU A 81 1.31 -0.27 9.55
N LEU A 82 2.48 0.31 9.86
CA LEU A 82 3.60 -0.44 10.40
C LEU A 82 3.26 -1.09 11.75
N ASP A 83 2.66 -0.33 12.67
CA ASP A 83 2.24 -0.84 13.98
C ASP A 83 1.17 -1.94 13.87
N ASP A 84 0.27 -1.84 12.89
CA ASP A 84 -0.76 -2.85 12.66
C ASP A 84 -0.16 -4.13 12.05
N ILE A 85 0.79 -4.01 11.11
CA ILE A 85 1.52 -5.16 10.56
C ILE A 85 2.28 -5.90 11.68
N ASP A 86 2.96 -5.19 12.58
CA ASP A 86 3.70 -5.84 13.68
C ASP A 86 2.77 -6.66 14.60
N LYS A 87 1.56 -6.16 14.88
CA LYS A 87 0.56 -6.90 15.66
C LYS A 87 0.04 -8.12 14.89
N GLU A 88 -0.25 -7.96 13.61
CA GLU A 88 -0.76 -9.05 12.77
C GLU A 88 0.29 -10.16 12.60
N VAL A 89 1.56 -9.82 12.35
CA VAL A 89 2.68 -10.76 12.28
C VAL A 89 2.78 -11.57 13.57
N ASN A 90 2.70 -10.92 14.73
CA ASN A 90 2.74 -11.64 16.00
C ASN A 90 1.54 -12.59 16.17
N ASN A 91 0.33 -12.15 15.77
CA ASN A 91 -0.85 -13.00 15.81
C ASN A 91 -0.70 -14.23 14.89
N TYR A 92 -0.19 -14.04 13.67
CA TYR A 92 0.10 -15.14 12.75
C TYR A 92 1.15 -16.11 13.30
N VAL A 93 2.21 -15.60 13.94
CA VAL A 93 3.20 -16.48 14.58
C VAL A 93 2.56 -17.28 15.72
N MET A 94 1.80 -16.64 16.60
CA MET A 94 1.12 -17.35 17.69
C MET A 94 0.17 -18.42 17.15
N ARG A 95 -0.56 -18.12 16.06
CA ARG A 95 -1.42 -19.09 15.40
C ARG A 95 -0.64 -20.25 14.80
N CYS A 96 0.51 -19.98 14.18
CA CYS A 96 1.40 -21.00 13.65
C CYS A 96 1.97 -21.90 14.78
N ARG A 97 2.32 -21.32 15.93
CA ARG A 97 2.77 -22.06 17.12
C ARG A 97 1.69 -22.98 17.67
N GLU A 98 0.44 -22.53 17.72
CA GLU A 98 -0.69 -23.38 18.13
C GLU A 98 -0.89 -24.55 17.17
N TRP A 99 -0.91 -24.29 15.86
CA TRP A 99 -1.14 -25.32 14.84
C TRP A 99 -0.02 -26.36 14.81
N TYR A 100 1.24 -25.93 14.77
CA TYR A 100 2.38 -26.84 14.78
C TYR A 100 2.59 -27.48 16.15
N GLY A 101 2.15 -26.84 17.23
CA GLY A 101 2.19 -27.38 18.59
C GLY A 101 1.40 -28.67 18.77
N TRP A 102 0.38 -28.95 17.94
CA TRP A 102 -0.30 -30.25 17.92
C TRP A 102 0.63 -31.39 17.44
N HIS A 103 1.53 -31.07 16.52
CA HIS A 103 2.49 -32.03 15.97
C HIS A 103 3.79 -32.11 16.78
N PHE A 104 4.28 -30.96 17.26
CA PHE A 104 5.52 -30.88 18.05
C PHE A 104 5.44 -29.80 19.15
N PRO A 105 4.80 -30.11 20.28
CA PRO A 105 4.55 -29.13 21.36
C PRO A 105 5.83 -28.67 22.07
N GLU A 106 6.84 -29.55 22.18
CA GLU A 106 8.08 -29.23 22.91
C GLU A 106 8.94 -28.18 22.19
N LEU A 107 8.84 -28.09 20.85
CA LEU A 107 9.54 -27.06 20.08
C LEU A 107 9.14 -25.66 20.51
N GLY A 108 7.86 -25.46 20.86
CA GLY A 108 7.33 -24.19 21.32
C GLY A 108 7.84 -23.79 22.71
N LYS A 109 8.37 -24.71 23.51
CA LYS A 109 8.99 -24.40 24.82
C LYS A 109 10.48 -24.11 24.69
N LEU A 110 11.15 -24.80 23.78
CA LEU A 110 12.60 -24.65 23.56
C LEU A 110 12.94 -23.33 22.87
N ILE A 111 12.12 -22.89 21.91
CA ILE A 111 12.41 -21.70 21.10
C ILE A 111 11.51 -20.55 21.54
N ALA A 112 12.09 -19.57 22.23
CA ALA A 112 11.38 -18.34 22.60
C ALA A 112 11.19 -17.38 21.41
N ASP A 113 12.15 -17.32 20.48
CA ASP A 113 12.09 -16.40 19.34
C ASP A 113 11.12 -16.87 18.24
N ASN A 114 10.20 -15.98 17.89
CA ASN A 114 9.11 -16.22 16.95
C ASN A 114 9.59 -16.42 15.52
N LEU A 115 10.57 -15.62 15.06
CA LEU A 115 11.10 -15.73 13.70
C LEU A 115 11.93 -17.00 13.53
N THR A 116 12.77 -17.32 14.52
CA THR A 116 13.56 -18.56 14.52
C THR A 116 12.66 -19.79 14.55
N TYR A 117 11.56 -19.76 15.30
CA TYR A 117 10.58 -20.84 15.34
C TYR A 117 9.96 -21.13 13.96
N VAL A 118 9.50 -20.09 13.25
CA VAL A 118 8.91 -20.25 11.90
C VAL A 118 9.94 -20.78 10.90
N LYS A 119 11.19 -20.31 10.96
CA LYS A 119 12.28 -20.82 10.11
C LYS A 119 12.57 -22.30 10.37
N ILE A 120 12.50 -22.75 11.63
CA ILE A 120 12.72 -24.14 11.98
C ILE A 120 11.59 -25.05 11.49
N ILE A 121 10.34 -24.62 11.63
CA ILE A 121 9.20 -25.38 11.08
C ILE A 121 9.38 -25.61 9.58
N LYS A 122 9.82 -24.57 8.86
CA LYS A 122 10.05 -24.65 7.41
C LYS A 122 11.13 -25.66 7.02
N LEU A 123 12.18 -25.82 7.85
CA LEU A 123 13.25 -26.80 7.61
C LEU A 123 12.83 -28.22 8.01
N ILE A 124 12.30 -28.39 9.22
CA ILE A 124 12.00 -29.73 9.78
C ILE A 124 10.84 -30.38 9.04
N LYS A 125 9.76 -29.63 8.74
CA LYS A 125 8.48 -30.10 8.16
C LYS A 125 7.79 -31.20 8.99
N LEU A 126 8.39 -32.39 9.06
CA LEU A 126 7.94 -33.57 9.78
C LEU A 126 8.90 -33.92 10.92
N LYS A 127 8.37 -34.36 12.06
CA LYS A 127 9.18 -34.80 13.21
C LYS A 127 10.16 -35.94 12.88
N THR A 128 9.85 -36.77 11.87
CA THR A 128 10.72 -37.87 11.42
C THR A 128 11.98 -37.36 10.73
N GLU A 129 11.88 -36.23 10.03
CA GLU A 129 12.99 -35.60 9.30
C GLU A 129 13.86 -34.73 10.22
N ALA A 130 13.38 -34.42 11.43
CA ALA A 130 14.12 -33.62 12.41
C ALA A 130 15.49 -34.22 12.81
N SER A 131 15.62 -35.55 12.75
CA SER A 131 16.82 -36.29 13.11
C SER A 131 17.98 -36.03 12.15
N ASP A 132 17.67 -35.91 10.85
CA ASP A 132 18.63 -35.94 9.74
C ASP A 132 19.00 -34.54 9.23
N LEU A 133 18.27 -33.49 9.66
CA LEU A 133 18.54 -32.11 9.25
C LEU A 133 19.56 -31.42 10.17
N ASP A 134 20.43 -30.61 9.55
CA ASP A 134 21.33 -29.69 10.24
C ASP A 134 20.64 -28.36 10.53
N LEU A 135 20.46 -28.04 11.81
CA LEU A 135 19.84 -26.79 12.28
C LEU A 135 20.87 -25.73 12.71
N SER A 136 22.17 -26.06 12.59
CA SER A 136 23.30 -25.23 13.06
C SER A 136 23.38 -23.83 12.43
N SER A 137 22.66 -23.55 11.34
CA SER A 137 22.61 -22.22 10.71
C SER A 137 21.61 -21.26 11.37
N LEU A 138 20.61 -21.80 12.06
CA LEU A 138 19.53 -21.03 12.68
C LEU A 138 19.69 -20.94 14.20
N VAL A 139 20.29 -21.96 14.81
CA VAL A 139 20.32 -22.10 16.27
C VAL A 139 21.70 -22.63 16.72
N SER A 140 22.08 -22.31 17.96
CA SER A 140 23.26 -22.89 18.59
C SER A 140 23.20 -24.43 18.64
N THR A 141 24.36 -25.06 18.55
CA THR A 141 24.53 -26.52 18.58
C THR A 141 23.93 -27.17 19.84
N THR A 142 23.83 -26.43 20.96
CA THR A 142 23.20 -26.89 22.20
C THR A 142 21.69 -27.10 22.04
N LEU A 143 20.99 -26.13 21.47
CA LEU A 143 19.55 -26.18 21.27
C LEU A 143 19.18 -27.13 20.12
N GLU A 144 20.03 -27.27 19.12
CA GLU A 144 19.84 -28.28 18.07
C GLU A 144 19.80 -29.71 18.66
N ALA A 145 20.74 -30.03 19.56
CA ALA A 145 20.75 -31.32 20.24
C ALA A 145 19.49 -31.53 21.10
N GLU A 146 19.01 -30.48 21.77
CA GLU A 146 17.75 -30.53 22.54
C GLU A 146 16.53 -30.73 21.63
N VAL A 147 16.45 -30.04 20.49
CA VAL A 147 15.36 -30.20 19.52
C VAL A 147 15.33 -31.63 18.96
N LYS A 148 16.51 -32.19 18.60
CA LYS A 148 16.63 -33.57 18.11
C LYS A 148 16.22 -34.59 19.19
N ALA A 149 16.65 -34.39 20.43
CA ALA A 149 16.24 -35.24 21.55
C ALA A 149 14.72 -35.14 21.79
N SER A 150 14.17 -33.94 21.82
CA SER A 150 12.72 -33.72 21.98
C SER A 150 11.89 -34.25 20.83
N ALA A 151 12.41 -34.30 19.61
CA ALA A 151 11.72 -34.91 18.47
C ALA A 151 11.50 -36.42 18.68
N THR A 152 12.50 -37.13 19.23
CA THR A 152 12.38 -38.57 19.53
C THR A 152 11.43 -38.90 20.67
N VAL A 153 11.27 -37.98 21.64
CA VAL A 153 10.43 -38.15 22.84
C VAL A 153 9.10 -37.38 22.72
N SER A 154 8.82 -36.78 21.55
CA SER A 154 7.66 -35.91 21.36
C SER A 154 6.34 -36.69 21.53
N MET A 155 5.43 -36.10 22.32
CA MET A 155 4.06 -36.60 22.52
C MET A 155 3.06 -36.03 21.50
N GLY A 156 3.55 -35.30 20.49
CA GLY A 156 2.70 -34.69 19.47
C GLY A 156 2.10 -35.72 18.51
N SER A 157 0.90 -35.39 18.01
CA SER A 157 0.13 -36.25 17.12
C SER A 157 0.69 -36.23 15.70
N ASP A 158 0.46 -37.31 14.95
CA ASP A 158 0.77 -37.32 13.52
C ASP A 158 -0.22 -36.42 12.77
N ILE A 159 0.31 -35.67 11.81
CA ILE A 159 -0.43 -34.71 11.00
C ILE A 159 -0.35 -35.16 9.53
N THR A 160 -1.36 -34.82 8.75
CA THR A 160 -1.38 -35.15 7.32
C THR A 160 -0.43 -34.26 6.52
N GLU A 161 0.06 -34.76 5.39
CA GLU A 161 0.90 -33.95 4.48
C GLU A 161 0.16 -32.70 3.96
N GLU A 162 -1.15 -32.79 3.76
CA GLU A 162 -1.96 -31.65 3.34
C GLU A 162 -1.95 -30.52 4.38
N ASP A 163 -2.05 -30.87 5.67
CA ASP A 163 -2.07 -29.88 6.74
C ASP A 163 -0.67 -29.30 7.01
N ILE A 164 0.39 -30.10 6.84
CA ILE A 164 1.77 -29.58 6.86
C ILE A 164 1.98 -28.56 5.74
N ASN A 165 1.52 -28.85 4.52
CA ASN A 165 1.66 -27.91 3.41
C ASN A 165 0.96 -26.57 3.68
N LYS A 166 -0.20 -26.58 4.35
CA LYS A 166 -0.89 -25.36 4.80
C LYS A 166 -0.06 -24.61 5.84
N ILE A 167 0.51 -25.31 6.82
CA ILE A 167 1.38 -24.71 7.85
C ILE A 167 2.64 -24.10 7.21
N LEU A 168 3.26 -24.79 6.25
CA LEU A 168 4.42 -24.28 5.52
C LEU A 168 4.08 -23.04 4.70
N THR A 169 2.91 -23.03 4.06
CA THR A 169 2.41 -21.84 3.33
C THR A 169 2.22 -20.66 4.29
N LEU A 170 1.69 -20.89 5.50
CA LEU A 170 1.58 -19.86 6.53
C LEU A 170 2.96 -19.37 6.99
N CYS A 171 3.94 -20.27 7.15
CA CYS A 171 5.32 -19.89 7.47
C CYS A 171 5.94 -19.01 6.39
N ASP A 172 5.68 -19.31 5.12
CA ASP A 172 6.14 -18.51 3.98
C ASP A 172 5.52 -17.12 3.97
N GLN A 173 4.25 -16.99 4.34
CA GLN A 173 3.58 -15.68 4.47
C GLN A 173 4.14 -14.83 5.61
N ILE A 174 4.57 -15.46 6.72
CA ILE A 174 5.14 -14.73 7.87
C ILE A 174 6.58 -14.29 7.60
N LEU A 175 7.34 -15.06 6.82
CA LEU A 175 8.74 -14.75 6.50
C LEU A 175 8.90 -13.79 5.32
N HIS A 176 7.83 -13.53 4.57
CA HIS A 176 7.79 -12.64 3.42
C HIS A 176 7.60 -11.18 3.83
#